data_AF-A0A929GBC0-F1
#
_entry.id   AF-A0A929GBC0-F1
#
_cell.length_a   1.000
_cell.length_b   1.000
_cell.length_c   1.000
_cell.angle_alpha   90.00
_cell.angle_beta   90.00
_cell.angle_gamma   90.00
#
_symmetry.space_group_name_H-M   'P 1'
#
loop_
_entity.id
_entity.type
_entity.pdbx_description
1 polymer ?
#
loop_
_entity_poly.entity_id
_entity_poly.type
_entity_poly.pdbx_seq_one_letter_code
_entity_poly.pdbx_strand_id
1 'polypeptide(L)' 'MGDDLRYWVGFNRISGEGAARSTLLLEAFGDLESAWKATAAELREAGLGQKTIQSILSTRDEMDLDRELERIY' A
#
# COMPACT_ATOMS: atom_id res chain seq x y z
N MET A 1 1.35 -0.06 -17.39
CA MET A 1 1.95 1.29 -17.22
C MET A 1 1.07 2.32 -16.52
N GLY A 2 -0.26 2.17 -16.43
CA GLY A 2 -1.12 3.15 -15.74
C GLY A 2 -1.44 2.84 -14.27
N ASP A 3 -1.36 1.56 -13.85
CA ASP A 3 -1.77 1.13 -12.51
C ASP A 3 -0.69 1.37 -11.44
N ASP A 4 0.59 1.26 -11.79
CA ASP A 4 1.69 1.58 -10.87
C ASP A 4 1.67 3.03 -10.37
N LEU A 5 1.25 3.97 -11.22
CA LEU A 5 1.28 5.40 -10.89
C LEU A 5 0.25 5.76 -9.81
N ARG A 6 -0.95 5.16 -9.83
CA ARG A 6 -1.99 5.41 -8.81
C ARG A 6 -1.57 4.88 -7.45
N TYR A 7 -0.93 3.71 -7.39
CA TYR A 7 -0.41 3.16 -6.13
C TYR A 7 0.78 3.98 -5.65
N TRP A 8 1.65 4.40 -6.57
CA TRP A 8 2.75 5.31 -6.25
C TRP A 8 2.26 6.62 -5.62
N VAL A 9 1.17 7.21 -6.14
CA VAL A 9 0.54 8.42 -5.58
C VAL A 9 -0.06 8.14 -4.20
N GLY A 10 -0.75 7.00 -4.01
CA GLY A 10 -1.27 6.59 -2.70
C GLY A 10 -0.15 6.46 -1.65
N PHE A 11 0.93 5.76 -1.98
CA PHE A 11 2.10 5.62 -1.10
C PHE A 11 2.80 6.94 -0.80
N ASN A 12 2.91 7.86 -1.78
CA ASN A 12 3.48 9.19 -1.54
C ASN A 12 2.62 10.03 -0.59
N ARG A 13 1.28 9.91 -0.69
CA ARG A 13 0.33 10.62 0.18
C ARG A 13 0.42 10.14 1.63
N ILE A 14 0.69 8.86 1.85
CA ILE A 14 0.79 8.23 3.17
C ILE A 14 2.02 8.69 3.96
N SER A 15 3.19 8.72 3.31
CA SER A 15 4.45 8.87 4.03
C SER A 15 4.99 10.30 4.09
N GLY A 16 4.60 11.21 3.19
CA GLY A 16 5.13 12.59 3.13
C GLY A 16 6.64 12.71 2.83
N GLU A 17 7.41 11.67 3.13
CA GLU A 17 8.83 11.50 2.90
C GLU A 17 9.01 10.54 1.72
N GLY A 18 9.11 11.14 0.54
CA GLY A 18 8.94 10.49 -0.76
C GLY A 18 9.94 9.40 -1.11
N ALA A 19 9.59 8.69 -2.19
CA ALA A 19 10.37 7.76 -3.02
C ALA A 19 11.15 6.61 -2.35
N ALA A 20 11.91 6.85 -1.28
CA ALA A 20 12.78 5.85 -0.64
C ALA A 20 12.01 4.64 -0.09
N ARG A 21 10.83 4.88 0.51
CA ARG A 21 9.96 3.78 0.96
C ARG A 21 9.26 3.07 -0.20
N SER A 22 8.95 3.79 -1.27
CA SER A 22 8.37 3.21 -2.50
C SER A 22 9.35 2.23 -3.14
N THR A 23 10.64 2.55 -3.16
CA THR A 23 11.69 1.63 -3.65
C THR A 23 11.79 0.38 -2.78
N LEU A 24 11.78 0.53 -1.46
CA LEU A 24 11.76 -0.62 -0.53
C LEU A 24 10.56 -1.54 -0.76
N LEU A 25 9.39 -0.97 -1.02
CA LEU A 25 8.17 -1.73 -1.36
C LEU A 25 8.30 -2.43 -2.71
N LEU A 26 8.87 -1.78 -3.72
CA LEU A 26 9.16 -2.38 -5.02
C LEU A 26 10.19 -3.52 -4.90
N GLU A 27 11.20 -3.38 -4.06
CA GLU A 27 12.19 -4.44 -3.82
C GLU A 27 11.60 -5.62 -3.03
N ALA A 28 10.68 -5.36 -2.10
CA ALA A 28 10.04 -6.40 -1.29
C ALA A 28 8.91 -7.15 -2.02
N PHE A 29 8.11 -6.45 -2.83
CA PHE A 29 6.90 -6.99 -3.48
C PHE A 29 7.03 -7.13 -5.00
N GLY A 30 8.10 -6.63 -5.61
CA GLY A 30 8.30 -6.56 -7.06
C GLY A 30 7.57 -5.38 -7.70
N ASP A 31 6.30 -5.18 -7.35
CA ASP A 31 5.42 -4.19 -7.96
C ASP A 31 4.59 -3.43 -6.90
N LEU A 32 4.27 -2.17 -7.19
CA LEU A 32 3.48 -1.33 -6.27
C LEU A 32 2.04 -1.82 -6.13
N GLU A 33 1.50 -2.48 -7.15
CA GLU A 33 0.19 -3.11 -7.09
C GLU A 33 0.15 -4.22 -6.03
N SER A 34 1.13 -5.13 -6.07
CA SER A 34 1.27 -6.21 -5.09
C SER A 34 1.46 -5.64 -3.68
N ALA A 35 2.29 -4.61 -3.53
CA ALA A 35 2.48 -3.91 -2.26
C ALA A 35 1.19 -3.24 -1.74
N TRP A 36 0.34 -2.70 -2.61
CA TRP A 36 -0.93 -2.06 -2.22
C TRP A 36 -2.02 -3.07 -1.86
N LYS A 37 -2.04 -4.21 -2.56
CA LYS A 37 -2.94 -5.34 -2.30
C LYS A 37 -2.49 -6.20 -1.11
N ALA A 38 -1.21 -6.10 -0.72
CA ALA A 38 -0.65 -6.84 0.39
C ALA A 38 -1.42 -6.61 1.70
N THR A 39 -1.46 -7.67 2.51
CA THR A 39 -2.08 -7.63 3.83
C THR A 39 -1.18 -6.95 4.85
N ALA A 40 -1.76 -6.54 5.98
CA ALA A 40 -1.00 -5.98 7.09
C ALA A 40 0.13 -6.91 7.59
N ALA A 41 -0.08 -8.24 7.49
CA ALA A 41 0.91 -9.24 7.86
C ALA A 41 2.11 -9.19 6.90
N GLU A 42 1.87 -9.24 5.60
CA GLU A 42 2.92 -9.20 4.57
C GLU A 42 3.70 -7.88 4.61
N LEU A 43 3.01 -6.76 4.81
CA LEU A 43 3.66 -5.45 4.99
C LEU A 43 4.56 -5.46 6.24
N ARG A 44 4.13 -6.11 7.32
CA ARG A 44 4.96 -6.26 8.52
C ARG A 44 6.17 -7.15 8.27
N GLU A 45 6.02 -8.22 7.49
CA GLU A 45 7.12 -9.10 7.08
C GLU A 45 8.12 -8.39 6.16
N ALA A 46 7.65 -7.46 5.33
CA ALA A 46 8.50 -6.56 4.53
C ALA A 46 9.26 -5.52 5.39
N GLY A 47 9.09 -5.52 6.71
CA GLY A 47 9.78 -4.62 7.63
C GLY A 47 9.15 -3.23 7.76
N LEU A 48 7.90 -3.06 7.31
CA LEU A 48 7.20 -1.79 7.47
C LEU A 48 6.78 -1.59 8.93
N GLY A 49 6.99 -0.37 9.43
CA GLY A 49 6.54 0.00 10.77
C GLY A 49 5.02 0.02 10.86
N GLN A 50 4.48 -0.33 12.03
CA GLN A 50 3.03 -0.37 12.29
C GLN A 50 2.30 0.94 11.93
N LYS A 51 2.94 2.10 12.13
CA LYS A 51 2.38 3.41 11.69
C LYS A 51 2.18 3.46 10.18
N THR A 52 3.14 3.00 9.41
CA THR A 52 3.05 2.98 7.95
C THR A 52 1.97 2.02 7.48
N ILE A 53 1.89 0.82 8.09
CA ILE A 53 0.84 -0.17 7.80
C ILE A 53 -0.55 0.43 8.06
N GLN A 54 -0.76 1.05 9.23
CA GLN A 54 -2.02 1.73 9.57
C GLN A 54 -2.38 2.81 8.54
N SER A 55 -1.43 3.67 8.16
CA SER A 55 -1.70 4.71 7.17
C SER A 55 -2.01 4.14 5.77
N ILE A 56 -1.38 3.04 5.37
CA ILE A 56 -1.70 2.32 4.12
C ILE A 56 -3.13 1.79 4.19
N LEU A 57 -3.48 1.09 5.27
CA LEU A 57 -4.82 0.54 5.49
C LEU A 57 -5.88 1.64 5.50
N SER A 58 -5.66 2.74 6.23
CA SER A 58 -6.60 3.88 6.26
C SER A 58 -6.71 4.58 4.90
N THR A 59 -5.63 4.69 4.13
CA THR A 59 -5.71 5.29 2.79
C THR A 59 -6.41 4.36 1.81
N ARG A 60 -6.25 3.03 1.97
CA ARG A 60 -6.95 2.02 1.18
C ARG A 60 -8.44 1.98 1.49
N ASP A 61 -8.81 2.11 2.76
CA ASP A 61 -10.18 2.31 3.24
C ASP A 61 -10.77 3.63 2.69
N GLU A 62 -10.00 4.73 2.70
CA GLU A 62 -10.43 5.99 2.08
C GLU A 62 -10.58 5.88 0.54
N MET A 63 -9.76 5.06 -0.12
CA MET A 63 -9.79 4.77 -1.56
C MET A 63 -10.72 3.60 -1.94
N ASP A 64 -11.67 3.29 -1.07
CA ASP A 64 -12.50 2.09 -1.01
C ASP A 64 -12.94 1.50 -2.35
N LEU A 65 -12.19 0.50 -2.84
CA LEU A 65 -12.65 -0.50 -3.81
C LEU A 65 -12.93 -1.86 -3.14
N ASP A 66 -12.55 -2.03 -1.87
CA ASP A 66 -12.55 -3.31 -1.14
C ASP A 66 -13.75 -3.45 -0.18
N ARG A 67 -14.38 -2.35 0.30
CA ARG A 67 -15.68 -2.41 1.00
C ARG A 67 -16.80 -3.04 0.18
N GLU A 68 -16.73 -2.95 -1.14
CA GLU A 68 -17.67 -3.66 -2.02
C GLU A 68 -17.44 -5.18 -2.00
N LEU A 69 -16.21 -5.64 -1.72
CA LEU A 69 -15.86 -7.07 -1.71
C LEU A 69 -16.11 -7.73 -0.35
N GLU A 70 -15.85 -7.04 0.76
CA GLU A 70 -16.15 -7.57 2.11
C GLU A 70 -17.66 -7.57 2.45
N ARG A 71 -18.51 -6.92 1.65
CA ARG A 71 -19.98 -7.01 1.79
C ARG A 71 -20.58 -8.24 1.10
N ILE A 72 -19.78 -8.96 0.30
CA ILE A 72 -20.23 -10.12 -0.51
C ILE A 72 -19.73 -11.45 0.08
N TYR A 73 -18.86 -11.45 1.10
CA TYR A 73 -18.37 -12.68 1.75
C TYR A 73 -18.83 -12.82 3.21
#